data_AF-A0A4Z1ADZ7-F1
#
_entry.id   AF-A0A4Z1ADZ7-F1
#
_cell.length_a   1.000
_cell.length_b   1.000
_cell.length_c   1.000
_cell.angle_alpha   90.00
_cell.angle_beta   90.00
_cell.angle_gamma   90.00
#
_symmetry.space_group_name_H-M   'P 1'
#
loop_
_entity.id
_entity.type
_entity.pdbx_description
1 polymer ?
#
loop_
_entity_poly.entity_id
_entity_poly.type
_entity_poly.pdbx_seq_one_letter_code
_entity_poly.pdbx_strand_id
1 'polypeptide(L)'
;MKLAVAKNKDKFLAFVIVIISAFIFKWIPEKLFVSTFDAKVFNSGFYTLSLNPITSNTPWDQFFTPWFLWATGLVSKPEDIVSILDFVNIVSGLIIISFITYRFHWSFGLGLALLIVSSPLYLIFKTWIGFSDPITFLLISLYNIIVLSKISFQRKWILLTVILFLGLSNHCFQFLVLVLISGMILFLEDQSRWRLLVFSFLTSGILYSFLLIYLFIFTSIHWNLTRVSIFSNMIGNEFIRMNVSEPILGTIGLFHGLWPFVLYLMYKKPISIFVFIFCYIISMLTYDTNRVFAILSTPVLILYSINFWNCSKFRERYFLISLGALAPVISVLYPLFYKWDGRIIYLQ
;
A
#
# COMPACT_ATOMS: atom_id res chain seq x y z
N MET A 1 -1.08 30.04 -0.10
CA MET A 1 -1.62 30.08 1.28
C MET A 1 -0.47 29.95 2.27
N LYS A 2 -0.22 30.96 3.12
CA LYS A 2 0.88 30.93 4.11
C LYS A 2 0.62 29.80 5.11
N LEU A 3 1.57 28.89 5.19
CA LEU A 3 1.54 27.73 6.08
C LEU A 3 1.78 28.21 7.50
N ALA A 4 0.69 28.27 8.27
CA ALA A 4 0.73 28.66 9.66
C ALA A 4 1.69 27.75 10.42
N VAL A 5 2.71 28.36 11.03
CA VAL A 5 3.59 27.70 11.98
C VAL A 5 2.71 27.27 13.15
N ALA A 6 2.51 25.97 13.31
CA ALA A 6 1.73 25.38 14.38
C ALA A 6 2.25 25.89 15.75
N LYS A 7 1.36 26.40 16.61
CA LYS A 7 1.71 26.86 17.96
C LYS A 7 2.29 25.68 18.75
N ASN A 8 3.13 25.90 19.75
CA ASN A 8 3.79 24.81 20.50
C ASN A 8 2.81 23.73 21.02
N LYS A 9 1.57 24.09 21.37
CA LYS A 9 0.49 23.16 21.75
C LYS A 9 0.15 22.14 20.65
N ASP A 10 0.10 22.57 19.39
CA ASP A 10 -0.22 21.70 18.25
C ASP A 10 0.91 20.71 17.96
N LYS A 11 2.17 21.09 18.22
CA LYS A 11 3.33 20.20 18.09
C LYS A 11 3.35 19.13 19.19
N PHE A 12 2.98 19.49 20.42
CA PHE A 12 2.84 18.53 21.51
C PHE A 12 1.72 17.53 21.21
N LEU A 13 0.54 18.01 20.80
CA LEU A 13 -0.56 17.14 20.38
C LEU A 13 -0.15 16.26 19.21
N ALA A 14 0.63 16.78 18.26
CA ALA A 14 1.13 15.98 17.15
C ALA A 14 2.01 14.81 17.64
N PHE A 15 2.95 15.08 18.55
CA PHE A 15 3.78 14.05 19.14
C PHE A 15 2.95 12.98 19.89
N VAL A 16 1.97 13.42 20.68
CA VAL A 16 1.05 12.51 21.39
C VAL A 16 0.26 11.63 20.40
N ILE A 17 -0.26 12.19 19.32
CA ILE A 17 -0.98 11.41 18.29
C ILE A 17 -0.06 10.40 17.61
N VAL A 18 1.21 10.71 17.36
CA VAL A 18 2.15 9.73 16.81
C VAL A 18 2.36 8.55 17.77
N ILE A 19 2.51 8.82 19.08
CA ILE A 19 2.61 7.77 20.10
C ILE A 19 1.33 6.92 20.13
N ILE A 20 0.15 7.55 20.21
CA ILE A 20 -1.14 6.85 20.19
C ILE A 20 -1.28 6.00 18.91
N SER A 21 -0.81 6.52 17.78
CA SER A 21 -0.87 5.81 16.50
C SER A 21 -0.02 4.53 16.51
N ALA A 22 1.07 4.48 17.28
CA ALA A 22 1.86 3.26 17.42
C ALA A 22 1.03 2.14 18.08
N PHE A 23 0.25 2.48 19.11
CA PHE A 23 -0.68 1.55 19.75
C PHE A 23 -1.85 1.18 18.82
N ILE A 24 -2.37 2.14 18.05
CA ILE A 24 -3.41 1.89 17.04
C ILE A 24 -2.93 0.86 16.01
N PHE A 25 -1.78 1.07 15.38
CA PHE A 25 -1.23 0.17 14.36
C PHE A 25 -0.86 -1.21 14.92
N LYS A 26 -0.48 -1.30 16.20
CA LYS A 26 -0.17 -2.57 16.84
C LYS A 26 -1.42 -3.37 17.21
N TRP A 27 -2.37 -2.74 17.91
CA TRP A 27 -3.45 -3.48 18.58
C TRP A 27 -4.75 -3.55 17.80
N ILE A 28 -5.13 -2.49 17.08
CA ILE A 28 -6.44 -2.45 16.41
C ILE A 28 -6.52 -3.52 15.31
N PRO A 29 -5.53 -3.67 14.40
CA PRO A 29 -5.58 -4.72 13.38
C PRO A 29 -5.72 -6.14 13.95
N GLU A 30 -5.05 -6.45 15.07
CA GLU A 30 -5.15 -7.77 15.72
C GLU A 30 -6.55 -8.07 16.25
N LYS A 31 -7.27 -7.04 16.71
CA LYS A 31 -8.64 -7.18 17.21
C LYS A 31 -9.67 -7.17 16.08
N LEU A 32 -9.42 -6.38 15.04
CA LEU A 32 -10.31 -6.30 13.89
C LEU A 32 -10.21 -7.55 13.02
N PHE A 33 -9.00 -8.04 12.73
CA PHE A 33 -8.77 -9.07 11.72
C PHE A 33 -8.32 -10.41 12.30
N VAL A 34 -9.05 -10.87 13.32
CA VAL A 34 -8.85 -12.22 13.85
C VAL A 34 -9.18 -13.23 12.76
N SER A 35 -8.21 -14.09 12.43
CA SER A 35 -8.36 -15.13 11.41
C SER A 35 -7.95 -16.51 11.94
N THR A 36 -8.69 -17.54 11.53
CA THR A 36 -8.28 -18.94 11.72
C THR A 36 -7.01 -19.23 10.91
N PHE A 37 -6.21 -20.19 11.37
CA PHE A 37 -4.96 -20.54 10.68
C PHE A 37 -5.21 -21.02 9.24
N ASP A 38 -6.28 -21.79 9.03
CA ASP A 38 -6.66 -22.34 7.72
C ASP A 38 -7.13 -21.25 6.72
N ALA A 39 -7.57 -20.10 7.20
CA ALA A 39 -7.95 -18.96 6.36
C ALA A 39 -6.75 -18.09 5.95
N LYS A 40 -5.54 -18.34 6.48
CA LYS A 40 -4.33 -17.58 6.13
C LYS A 40 -3.68 -18.13 4.87
N VAL A 41 -3.22 -17.22 4.02
CA VAL A 41 -2.47 -17.58 2.81
C VAL A 41 -0.98 -17.57 3.12
N PHE A 42 -0.34 -18.72 2.98
CA PHE A 42 1.10 -18.87 3.16
C PHE A 42 1.81 -19.03 1.82
N ASN A 43 2.73 -18.12 1.52
CA ASN A 43 3.69 -18.33 0.44
C ASN A 43 4.89 -19.11 0.97
N SER A 44 4.79 -20.43 1.01
CA SER A 44 5.83 -21.33 1.54
C SER A 44 7.19 -21.17 0.83
N GLY A 45 7.18 -20.82 -0.46
CA GLY A 45 8.40 -20.53 -1.22
C GLY A 45 9.13 -19.27 -0.76
N PHE A 46 8.42 -18.32 -0.15
CA PHE A 46 9.01 -17.05 0.29
C PHE A 46 10.00 -17.22 1.44
N TYR A 47 9.75 -18.16 2.35
CA TYR A 47 10.70 -18.48 3.43
C TYR A 47 12.02 -18.98 2.87
N THR A 48 12.00 -19.93 1.93
CA THR A 48 13.21 -20.42 1.26
C THR A 48 13.98 -19.28 0.58
N LEU A 49 13.27 -18.38 -0.10
CA LEU A 49 13.89 -17.21 -0.75
C LEU A 49 14.51 -16.22 0.24
N SER A 50 13.96 -16.11 1.46
CA SER A 50 14.54 -15.27 2.52
C SER A 50 15.80 -15.87 3.16
N LEU A 51 16.03 -17.18 3.00
CA LEU A 51 17.26 -17.84 3.45
C LEU A 51 18.35 -17.84 2.37
N ASN A 52 17.95 -17.88 1.10
CA ASN A 52 18.85 -17.71 -0.04
C ASN A 52 18.10 -17.05 -1.21
N PRO A 53 18.30 -15.74 -1.44
CA PRO A 53 17.62 -15.00 -2.50
C PRO A 53 18.31 -15.17 -3.86
N ILE A 54 19.48 -15.80 -3.93
CA ILE A 54 20.29 -15.95 -5.15
C ILE A 54 20.07 -17.37 -5.71
N THR A 55 18.87 -17.61 -6.24
CA THR A 55 18.48 -18.92 -6.80
C THR A 55 17.75 -18.75 -8.12
N SER A 56 17.68 -19.82 -8.91
CA SER A 56 16.88 -19.87 -10.15
C SER A 56 15.37 -19.75 -9.91
N ASN A 57 14.91 -19.95 -8.67
CA ASN A 57 13.51 -19.82 -8.28
C ASN A 57 13.14 -18.38 -7.87
N THR A 58 14.13 -17.48 -7.73
CA THR A 58 13.86 -16.11 -7.32
C THR A 58 13.17 -15.34 -8.46
N PRO A 59 11.97 -14.77 -8.23
CA PRO A 59 11.33 -13.90 -9.20
C PRO A 59 12.13 -12.59 -9.34
N TRP A 60 12.64 -12.33 -10.54
CA TRP A 60 13.45 -11.15 -10.83
C TRP A 60 12.71 -9.83 -10.55
N ASP A 61 11.38 -9.83 -10.65
CA ASP A 61 10.51 -8.67 -10.42
C ASP A 61 10.17 -8.45 -8.93
N GLN A 62 10.64 -9.33 -8.03
CA GLN A 62 10.40 -9.23 -6.58
C GLN A 62 11.66 -9.52 -5.74
N PHE A 63 12.83 -9.16 -6.27
CA PHE A 63 14.13 -9.48 -5.67
C PHE A 63 14.36 -8.84 -4.28
N PHE A 64 13.92 -7.60 -4.08
CA PHE A 64 14.38 -6.79 -2.95
C PHE A 64 13.91 -7.31 -1.58
N THR A 65 12.65 -7.72 -1.38
CA THR A 65 12.22 -8.19 -0.05
C THR A 65 12.95 -9.48 0.38
N PRO A 66 13.04 -10.55 -0.44
CA PRO A 66 13.84 -11.71 -0.10
C PRO A 66 15.29 -11.37 0.21
N TRP A 67 15.92 -10.51 -0.61
CA TRP A 67 17.28 -10.06 -0.38
C TRP A 67 17.43 -9.27 0.92
N PHE A 68 16.49 -8.36 1.22
CA PHE A 68 16.47 -7.59 2.46
C PHE A 68 16.38 -8.52 3.67
N LEU A 69 15.45 -9.47 3.66
CA LEU A 69 15.26 -10.42 4.76
C LEU A 69 16.51 -11.27 4.98
N TRP A 70 17.10 -11.80 3.90
CA TRP A 70 18.36 -12.53 3.95
C TRP A 70 19.51 -11.68 4.53
N ALA A 71 19.69 -10.47 4.01
CA ALA A 71 20.76 -9.56 4.40
C ALA A 71 20.65 -9.12 5.87
N THR A 72 19.45 -9.12 6.47
CA THR A 72 19.31 -8.83 7.90
C THR A 72 19.89 -9.94 8.80
N GLY A 73 19.96 -11.18 8.32
CA GLY A 73 20.36 -12.34 9.14
C GLY A 73 19.39 -12.66 10.29
N LEU A 74 18.20 -12.06 10.31
CA LEU A 74 17.22 -12.21 11.41
C LEU A 74 16.21 -13.34 11.18
N VAL A 75 16.18 -13.94 9.98
CA VAL A 75 15.22 -14.99 9.65
C VAL A 75 15.81 -16.37 9.96
N SER A 76 15.26 -17.01 10.99
CA SER A 76 15.58 -18.39 11.34
C SER A 76 14.41 -19.34 11.07
N LYS A 77 13.18 -18.85 11.19
CA LYS A 77 11.92 -19.59 11.00
C LYS A 77 10.85 -18.72 10.32
N PRO A 78 9.79 -19.30 9.73
CA PRO A 78 8.77 -18.54 9.01
C PRO A 78 8.10 -17.43 9.83
N GLU A 79 7.96 -17.62 11.14
CA GLU A 79 7.35 -16.64 12.06
C GLU A 79 8.17 -15.34 12.13
N ASP A 80 9.49 -15.41 11.94
CA ASP A 80 10.36 -14.24 11.97
C ASP A 80 10.05 -13.31 10.80
N ILE A 81 9.74 -13.86 9.62
CA ILE A 81 9.31 -13.07 8.45
C ILE A 81 8.04 -12.30 8.77
N VAL A 82 7.06 -12.96 9.38
CA VAL A 82 5.79 -12.31 9.78
C VAL A 82 6.07 -11.17 10.74
N SER A 83 6.90 -11.41 11.76
CA SER A 83 7.25 -10.38 12.75
C SER A 83 7.98 -9.18 12.13
N ILE A 84 8.94 -9.43 11.23
CA ILE A 84 9.70 -8.37 10.57
C ILE A 84 8.79 -7.53 9.66
N LEU A 85 7.97 -8.19 8.83
CA LEU A 85 7.07 -7.50 7.90
C LEU A 85 5.95 -6.76 8.63
N ASP A 86 5.44 -7.29 9.74
CA ASP A 86 4.45 -6.59 10.58
C ASP A 86 5.08 -5.34 11.23
N PHE A 87 6.34 -5.43 11.68
CA PHE A 87 7.08 -4.26 12.15
C PHE A 87 7.24 -3.21 11.04
N VAL A 88 7.60 -3.62 9.82
CA VAL A 88 7.68 -2.72 8.66
C VAL A 88 6.34 -2.02 8.41
N ASN A 89 5.21 -2.74 8.53
CA ASN A 89 3.87 -2.15 8.37
C ASN A 89 3.57 -1.08 9.42
N ILE A 90 3.85 -1.37 10.70
CA ILE A 90 3.67 -0.40 11.80
C ILE A 90 4.52 0.84 11.54
N VAL A 91 5.79 0.66 11.18
CA VAL A 91 6.71 1.77 10.86
C VAL A 91 6.19 2.58 9.66
N SER A 92 5.68 1.92 8.62
CA SER A 92 5.10 2.58 7.44
C SER A 92 3.93 3.47 7.83
N GLY A 93 2.99 2.94 8.62
CA GLY A 93 1.86 3.71 9.15
C GLY A 93 2.32 4.91 9.98
N LEU A 94 3.27 4.69 10.90
CA LEU A 94 3.81 5.75 11.75
C LEU A 94 4.49 6.87 10.96
N ILE A 95 5.24 6.55 9.90
CA ILE A 95 5.89 7.55 9.05
C ILE A 95 4.83 8.43 8.37
N ILE A 96 3.78 7.84 7.82
CA ILE A 96 2.67 8.57 7.18
C ILE A 96 1.98 9.46 8.22
N ILE A 97 1.57 8.90 9.35
CA ILE A 97 0.82 9.66 10.36
C ILE A 97 1.68 10.76 10.95
N SER A 98 2.97 10.52 11.19
CA SER A 98 3.91 11.58 11.60
C SER A 98 3.92 12.72 10.59
N PHE A 99 4.12 12.40 9.31
CA PHE A 99 4.09 13.42 8.25
C PHE A 99 2.77 14.21 8.26
N ILE A 100 1.63 13.52 8.28
CA ILE A 100 0.31 14.17 8.21
C ILE A 100 0.02 15.05 9.43
N THR A 101 0.32 14.52 10.61
CA THR A 101 0.05 15.17 11.89
C THR A 101 0.87 16.45 12.05
N TYR A 102 2.16 16.41 11.70
CA TYR A 102 3.04 17.58 11.77
C TYR A 102 2.79 18.59 10.63
N ARG A 103 2.44 18.11 9.44
CA ARG A 103 2.32 18.95 8.25
C ARG A 103 0.95 19.60 8.09
N PHE A 104 -0.12 18.94 8.53
CA PHE A 104 -1.50 19.36 8.30
C PHE A 104 -2.23 19.63 9.61
N HIS A 105 -2.54 18.58 10.38
CA HIS A 105 -3.24 18.71 11.67
C HIS A 105 -3.23 17.38 12.43
N TRP A 106 -3.17 17.45 13.76
CA TRP A 106 -3.14 16.26 14.61
C TRP A 106 -4.41 15.41 14.51
N SER A 107 -5.59 16.04 14.44
CA SER A 107 -6.85 15.30 14.32
C SER A 107 -7.00 14.60 12.98
N PHE A 108 -6.40 15.15 11.92
CA PHE A 108 -6.36 14.49 10.63
C PHE A 108 -5.47 13.24 10.70
N GLY A 109 -4.30 13.35 11.34
CA GLY A 109 -3.43 12.20 11.60
C GLY A 109 -4.15 11.08 12.35
N LEU A 110 -4.87 11.39 13.43
CA LEU A 110 -5.62 10.39 14.19
C LEU A 110 -6.72 9.72 13.36
N GLY A 111 -7.55 10.51 12.66
CA GLY A 111 -8.60 9.96 11.79
C GLY A 111 -8.04 9.09 10.66
N LEU A 112 -6.90 9.49 10.09
CA LEU A 112 -6.22 8.72 9.06
C LEU A 112 -5.59 7.43 9.62
N ALA A 113 -5.06 7.44 10.85
CA ALA A 113 -4.54 6.24 11.50
C ALA A 113 -5.63 5.18 11.62
N LEU A 114 -6.81 5.56 12.14
CA LEU A 114 -7.99 4.69 12.29
C LEU A 114 -8.49 4.16 10.94
N LEU A 115 -8.48 5.02 9.91
CA LEU A 115 -8.84 4.62 8.55
C LEU A 115 -7.86 3.58 7.99
N ILE A 116 -6.55 3.81 8.11
CA ILE A 116 -5.53 2.91 7.55
C ILE A 116 -5.60 1.54 8.25
N VAL A 117 -5.69 1.49 9.59
CA VAL A 117 -5.78 0.20 10.30
C VAL A 117 -7.06 -0.57 10.01
N SER A 118 -8.12 0.11 9.58
CA SER A 118 -9.40 -0.51 9.21
C SER A 118 -9.47 -0.86 7.72
N SER A 119 -8.41 -0.58 6.97
CA SER A 119 -8.40 -0.81 5.53
C SER A 119 -8.28 -2.29 5.18
N PRO A 120 -8.83 -2.70 4.03
CA PRO A 120 -8.56 -4.01 3.44
C PRO A 120 -7.07 -4.34 3.34
N LEU A 121 -6.18 -3.33 3.23
CA LEU A 121 -4.75 -3.56 3.17
C LEU A 121 -4.20 -4.15 4.48
N TYR A 122 -4.65 -3.65 5.63
CA TYR A 122 -4.24 -4.20 6.92
C TYR A 122 -4.87 -5.56 7.19
N LEU A 123 -6.07 -5.80 6.67
CA LEU A 123 -6.66 -7.14 6.64
C LEU A 123 -5.75 -8.12 5.91
N ILE A 124 -5.31 -7.73 4.71
CA ILE A 124 -4.39 -8.51 3.88
C ILE A 124 -3.07 -8.74 4.63
N PHE A 125 -2.45 -7.72 5.22
CA PHE A 125 -1.19 -7.89 5.94
C PHE A 125 -1.27 -8.87 7.11
N LYS A 126 -2.44 -9.04 7.73
CA LYS A 126 -2.64 -10.01 8.81
C LYS A 126 -2.98 -11.42 8.33
N THR A 127 -3.42 -11.57 7.08
CA THR A 127 -3.92 -12.85 6.52
C THR A 127 -2.99 -13.44 5.47
N TRP A 128 -2.19 -12.62 4.79
CA TRP A 128 -1.25 -13.01 3.74
C TRP A 128 0.19 -12.97 4.27
N ILE A 129 0.79 -14.15 4.42
CA ILE A 129 2.13 -14.33 4.97
C ILE A 129 3.11 -14.65 3.84
N GLY A 130 4.23 -13.92 3.80
CA GLY A 130 5.30 -14.15 2.82
C GLY A 130 5.09 -13.42 1.49
N PHE A 131 4.66 -12.16 1.55
CA PHE A 131 4.59 -11.28 0.38
C PHE A 131 5.34 -9.98 0.63
N SER A 132 5.76 -9.34 -0.46
CA SER A 132 6.57 -8.12 -0.46
C SER A 132 5.72 -6.83 -0.30
N ASP A 133 4.40 -6.98 -0.11
CA ASP A 133 3.44 -5.88 0.00
C ASP A 133 3.71 -4.89 1.16
N PRO A 134 4.16 -5.33 2.36
CA PRO A 134 4.55 -4.42 3.45
C PRO A 134 5.64 -3.42 3.05
N ILE A 135 6.71 -3.91 2.39
CA ILE A 135 7.79 -3.06 1.88
C ILE A 135 7.29 -2.19 0.72
N THR A 136 6.42 -2.73 -0.14
CA THR A 136 5.78 -1.96 -1.22
C THR A 136 5.00 -0.77 -0.66
N PHE A 137 4.22 -0.99 0.41
CA PHE A 137 3.44 0.05 1.08
C PHE A 137 4.34 1.10 1.75
N LEU A 138 5.44 0.69 2.39
CA LEU A 138 6.45 1.61 2.90
C LEU A 138 6.99 2.53 1.81
N LEU A 139 7.44 1.94 0.69
CA LEU A 139 8.10 2.66 -0.39
C LEU A 139 7.16 3.65 -1.09
N ILE A 140 5.91 3.25 -1.36
CA ILE A 140 4.94 4.18 -1.97
C ILE A 140 4.53 5.30 -1.01
N SER A 141 4.51 5.02 0.29
CA SER A 141 4.27 6.02 1.32
C SER A 141 5.40 7.05 1.38
N LEU A 142 6.66 6.59 1.37
CA LEU A 142 7.83 7.45 1.29
C LEU A 142 7.85 8.27 -0.01
N TYR A 143 7.53 7.65 -1.15
CA TYR A 143 7.39 8.33 -2.43
C TYR A 143 6.41 9.52 -2.33
N ASN A 144 5.19 9.27 -1.84
CA ASN A 144 4.17 10.31 -1.69
C ASN A 144 4.62 11.43 -0.73
N ILE A 145 5.23 11.07 0.40
CA ILE A 145 5.77 12.04 1.36
C ILE A 145 6.87 12.90 0.73
N ILE A 146 7.82 12.31 0.01
CA ILE A 146 8.93 13.04 -0.62
C ILE A 146 8.38 14.02 -1.65
N VAL A 147 7.43 13.61 -2.50
CA VAL A 147 6.80 14.50 -3.50
C VAL A 147 6.13 15.69 -2.80
N LEU A 148 5.36 15.44 -1.74
CA LEU A 148 4.61 16.46 -0.99
C LEU A 148 5.47 17.32 -0.04
N SER A 149 6.67 16.86 0.31
CA SER A 149 7.57 17.55 1.24
C SER A 149 8.08 18.89 0.67
N LYS A 150 8.57 19.79 1.53
CA LYS A 150 9.18 21.07 1.10
C LYS A 150 10.71 21.02 1.11
N ILE A 151 11.28 19.92 0.66
CA ILE A 151 12.75 19.83 0.51
C ILE A 151 13.17 20.36 -0.87
N SER A 152 14.46 20.69 -1.02
CA SER A 152 15.00 21.22 -2.28
C SER A 152 14.83 20.23 -3.43
N PHE A 153 14.67 20.73 -4.65
CA PHE A 153 14.51 19.91 -5.86
C PHE A 153 15.61 18.84 -5.99
N GLN A 154 16.87 19.23 -5.76
CA GLN A 154 18.02 18.33 -5.84
C GLN A 154 17.89 17.13 -4.89
N ARG A 155 17.49 17.37 -3.63
CA ARG A 155 17.28 16.28 -2.67
C ARG A 155 16.06 15.45 -3.02
N LYS A 156 14.97 16.06 -3.50
CA LYS A 156 13.76 15.33 -3.90
C LYS A 156 14.05 14.31 -4.98
N TRP A 157 14.67 14.72 -6.08
CA TRP A 157 14.84 13.81 -7.21
C TRP A 157 15.78 12.66 -6.85
N ILE A 158 16.86 12.90 -6.11
CA ILE A 158 17.77 11.84 -5.64
C ILE A 158 17.03 10.83 -4.76
N LEU A 159 16.28 11.30 -3.76
CA LEU A 159 15.52 10.43 -2.86
C LEU A 159 14.43 9.66 -3.63
N LEU A 160 13.75 10.30 -4.58
CA LEU A 160 12.76 9.63 -5.41
C LEU A 160 13.41 8.59 -6.31
N THR A 161 14.57 8.85 -6.92
CA THR A 161 15.32 7.86 -7.71
C THR A 161 15.63 6.63 -6.87
N VAL A 162 16.10 6.80 -5.63
CA VAL A 162 16.38 5.69 -4.71
C VAL A 162 15.10 4.92 -4.37
N ILE A 163 14.04 5.61 -3.96
CA ILE A 163 12.77 4.95 -3.60
C ILE A 163 12.15 4.22 -4.79
N LEU A 164 12.20 4.81 -5.99
CA LEU A 164 11.71 4.18 -7.21
C LEU A 164 12.55 2.96 -7.57
N PHE A 165 13.88 3.05 -7.49
CA PHE A 165 14.77 1.91 -7.74
C PHE A 165 14.50 0.75 -6.77
N LEU A 166 14.36 1.03 -5.47
CA LEU A 166 14.02 0.02 -4.47
C LEU A 166 12.63 -0.57 -4.72
N GLY A 167 11.65 0.25 -5.07
CA GLY A 167 10.29 -0.21 -5.35
C GLY A 167 10.17 -1.06 -6.60
N LEU A 168 10.88 -0.70 -7.67
CA LEU A 168 11.03 -1.52 -8.88
C LEU A 168 11.67 -2.86 -8.56
N SER A 169 12.71 -2.85 -7.72
CA SER A 169 13.38 -4.08 -7.27
C SER A 169 12.51 -4.94 -6.33
N ASN A 170 11.53 -4.33 -5.66
CA ASN A 170 10.69 -4.99 -4.67
C ASN A 170 9.45 -5.67 -5.24
N HIS A 171 8.78 -5.00 -6.17
CA HIS A 171 7.52 -5.43 -6.78
C HIS A 171 7.35 -4.66 -8.11
N CYS A 172 8.19 -4.92 -9.12
CA CYS A 172 8.32 -4.10 -10.32
C CYS A 172 6.98 -3.68 -10.93
N PHE A 173 6.15 -4.65 -11.34
CA PHE A 173 4.89 -4.37 -12.02
C PHE A 173 3.88 -3.62 -11.13
N GLN A 174 3.69 -4.07 -9.89
CA GLN A 174 2.74 -3.47 -8.96
C GLN A 174 3.20 -2.05 -8.54
N PHE A 175 4.49 -1.86 -8.34
CA PHE A 175 5.07 -0.57 -7.96
C PHE A 175 5.04 0.44 -9.12
N LEU A 176 5.25 -0.01 -10.36
CA LEU A 176 5.04 0.83 -11.55
C LEU A 176 3.61 1.38 -11.59
N VAL A 177 2.61 0.52 -11.44
CA VAL A 177 1.19 0.93 -11.42
C VAL A 177 0.93 1.91 -10.27
N LEU A 178 1.44 1.63 -9.07
CA LEU A 178 1.30 2.51 -7.90
C LEU A 178 1.86 3.91 -8.14
N VAL A 179 3.06 3.99 -8.71
CA VAL A 179 3.75 5.26 -9.02
C VAL A 179 3.00 6.00 -10.11
N LEU A 180 2.49 5.31 -11.14
CA LEU A 180 1.70 5.93 -12.21
C LEU A 180 0.39 6.52 -11.66
N ILE A 181 -0.36 5.76 -10.87
CA ILE A 181 -1.62 6.23 -10.28
C ILE A 181 -1.37 7.40 -9.33
N SER A 182 -0.43 7.24 -8.40
CA SER A 182 -0.10 8.29 -7.41
C SER A 182 0.44 9.54 -8.10
N GLY A 183 1.33 9.36 -9.09
CA GLY A 183 1.89 10.42 -9.90
C GLY A 183 0.82 11.18 -10.68
N MET A 184 -0.16 10.48 -11.26
CA MET A 184 -1.29 11.11 -11.97
C MET A 184 -2.14 11.97 -11.03
N ILE A 185 -2.51 11.46 -9.84
CA ILE A 185 -3.27 12.24 -8.84
C ILE A 185 -2.49 13.50 -8.44
N LEU A 186 -1.19 13.36 -8.18
CA LEU A 186 -0.33 14.46 -7.77
C LEU A 186 -0.09 15.47 -8.90
N PHE A 187 -0.06 15.01 -10.15
CA PHE A 187 0.05 15.85 -11.34
C PHE A 187 -1.23 16.65 -11.59
N LEU A 188 -2.40 16.02 -11.44
CA LEU A 188 -3.69 16.71 -11.53
C LEU A 188 -3.85 17.81 -10.46
N GLU A 189 -3.20 17.66 -9.31
CA GLU A 189 -3.17 18.68 -8.26
C GLU A 189 -2.20 19.84 -8.60
N ASP A 190 -1.02 19.51 -9.12
CA ASP A 190 0.05 20.47 -9.37
C ASP A 190 0.95 20.01 -10.52
N GLN A 191 0.67 20.58 -11.70
CA GLN A 191 1.33 20.22 -12.95
C GLN A 191 2.84 20.50 -12.90
N SER A 192 3.33 21.41 -12.05
CA SER A 192 4.75 21.76 -11.98
C SER A 192 5.66 20.59 -11.55
N ARG A 193 5.08 19.52 -11.00
CA ARG A 193 5.78 18.34 -10.48
C ARG A 193 6.29 17.40 -11.59
N TRP A 194 5.85 17.55 -12.84
CA TRP A 194 6.15 16.57 -13.90
C TRP A 194 7.65 16.34 -14.11
N ARG A 195 8.47 17.41 -14.08
CA ARG A 195 9.93 17.32 -14.29
C ARG A 195 10.59 16.45 -13.23
N LEU A 196 10.16 16.61 -11.97
CA LEU A 196 10.66 15.83 -10.84
C LEU A 196 10.33 14.35 -11.03
N LEU A 197 9.09 14.04 -11.42
CA LEU A 197 8.62 12.66 -11.59
C LEU A 197 9.32 11.98 -12.76
N VAL A 198 9.40 12.64 -13.92
CA VAL A 198 10.03 12.08 -15.13
C VAL A 198 11.52 11.81 -14.90
N PHE A 199 12.26 12.76 -14.35
CA PHE A 199 13.71 12.58 -14.15
C PHE A 199 14.01 11.45 -13.16
N SER A 200 13.29 11.40 -12.04
CA SER A 200 13.46 10.35 -11.03
C SER A 200 13.09 8.98 -11.59
N PHE A 201 12.03 8.90 -12.40
CA PHE A 201 11.58 7.67 -13.05
C PHE A 201 12.62 7.14 -14.05
N LEU A 202 13.08 7.98 -14.98
CA LEU A 202 14.08 7.60 -15.98
C LEU A 202 15.39 7.12 -15.33
N THR A 203 15.90 7.89 -14.37
CA THR A 203 17.14 7.52 -13.65
C THR A 203 16.99 6.22 -12.87
N SER A 204 15.85 6.02 -12.19
CA SER A 204 15.58 4.75 -11.50
C SER A 204 15.45 3.57 -12.46
N GLY A 205 14.87 3.78 -13.64
CA GLY A 205 14.76 2.77 -14.69
C GLY A 205 16.13 2.33 -15.18
N ILE A 206 17.05 3.27 -15.42
CA ILE A 206 18.44 2.96 -15.80
C ILE A 206 19.14 2.14 -14.70
N LEU A 207 19.03 2.56 -13.43
CA LEU A 207 19.62 1.81 -12.30
C LEU A 207 19.03 0.41 -12.18
N TYR A 208 17.71 0.27 -12.35
CA TYR A 208 17.04 -1.02 -12.30
C TYR A 208 17.46 -1.92 -13.46
N SER A 209 17.63 -1.37 -14.67
CA SER A 209 18.19 -2.12 -15.80
C SER A 209 19.60 -2.61 -15.51
N PHE A 210 20.47 -1.80 -14.90
CA PHE A 210 21.80 -2.25 -14.48
C PHE A 210 21.73 -3.35 -13.42
N LEU A 211 20.82 -3.25 -12.45
CA LEU A 211 20.59 -4.33 -11.49
C LEU A 211 20.17 -5.62 -12.21
N LEU A 212 19.22 -5.57 -13.14
CA LEU A 212 18.78 -6.76 -13.87
C LEU A 212 19.91 -7.39 -14.69
N ILE A 213 20.70 -6.57 -15.39
CA ILE A 213 21.89 -7.04 -16.11
C ILE A 213 22.86 -7.73 -15.15
N TYR A 214 23.12 -7.13 -14.00
CA TYR A 214 23.97 -7.72 -12.98
C TYR A 214 23.41 -9.07 -12.48
N LEU A 215 22.13 -9.12 -12.11
CA LEU A 215 21.49 -10.34 -11.62
C LEU A 215 21.58 -11.46 -12.67
N PHE A 216 21.26 -11.19 -13.94
CA PHE A 216 21.25 -12.22 -14.97
C PHE A 216 22.64 -12.69 -15.41
N ILE A 217 23.68 -11.87 -15.27
CA ILE A 217 25.05 -12.26 -15.62
C ILE A 217 25.75 -12.97 -14.47
N PHE A 218 25.57 -12.48 -13.24
CA PHE A 218 26.40 -12.89 -12.09
C PHE A 218 25.68 -13.79 -11.09
N THR A 219 24.40 -14.11 -11.32
CA THR A 219 23.63 -14.98 -10.42
C THR A 219 22.90 -16.08 -11.17
N SER A 220 22.33 -17.03 -10.41
CA SER A 220 21.45 -18.08 -10.93
C SER A 220 20.03 -17.59 -11.22
N ILE A 221 19.71 -16.31 -10.96
CA ILE A 221 18.41 -15.74 -11.26
C ILE A 221 18.26 -15.66 -12.78
N HIS A 222 17.14 -16.15 -13.28
CA HIS A 222 16.84 -16.13 -14.71
C HIS A 222 15.58 -15.35 -15.00
N TRP A 223 15.44 -14.96 -16.27
CA TRP A 223 14.18 -14.41 -16.76
C TRP A 223 13.09 -15.47 -16.67
N ASN A 224 12.24 -15.36 -15.65
CA ASN A 224 11.11 -16.26 -15.44
C ASN A 224 9.82 -15.52 -15.78
N LEU A 225 9.10 -16.03 -16.78
CA LEU A 225 7.82 -15.48 -17.25
C LEU A 225 6.62 -15.95 -16.42
N THR A 226 6.80 -16.77 -15.38
CA THR A 226 5.71 -17.43 -14.61
C THR A 226 4.49 -16.54 -14.37
N ARG A 227 4.62 -15.25 -14.00
CA ARG A 227 3.44 -14.37 -13.82
C ARG A 227 2.81 -13.86 -15.12
N VAL A 228 3.61 -13.55 -16.14
CA VAL A 228 3.13 -13.12 -17.45
C VAL A 228 2.48 -14.28 -18.20
N SER A 229 3.02 -15.50 -18.06
CA SER A 229 2.44 -16.72 -18.62
C SER A 229 1.18 -17.16 -17.88
N ILE A 230 1.11 -16.98 -16.57
CA ILE A 230 -0.12 -17.16 -15.79
C ILE A 230 -1.21 -16.19 -16.29
N PHE A 231 -0.87 -14.92 -16.55
CA PHE A 231 -1.82 -13.93 -17.09
C PHE A 231 -2.34 -14.34 -18.48
N SER A 232 -1.48 -14.78 -19.39
CA SER A 232 -1.92 -15.27 -20.71
C SER A 232 -2.82 -16.51 -20.62
N ASN A 233 -2.60 -17.36 -19.61
CA ASN A 233 -3.39 -18.58 -19.40
C ASN A 233 -4.74 -18.32 -18.69
N MET A 234 -4.92 -17.16 -18.05
CA MET A 234 -6.19 -16.78 -17.40
C MET A 234 -7.25 -16.27 -18.38
N ILE A 235 -6.85 -15.83 -19.58
CA ILE A 235 -7.76 -15.18 -20.53
C ILE A 235 -8.85 -16.17 -20.97
N GLY A 236 -10.12 -15.76 -20.85
CA GLY A 236 -11.29 -16.55 -21.27
C GLY A 236 -12.22 -16.89 -20.10
N ASN A 237 -12.72 -18.14 -20.08
CA ASN A 237 -13.78 -18.55 -19.15
C ASN A 237 -13.36 -18.49 -17.68
N GLU A 238 -12.08 -18.78 -17.36
CA GLU A 238 -11.57 -18.70 -15.99
C GLU A 238 -11.51 -17.25 -15.49
N PHE A 239 -11.02 -16.30 -16.30
CA PHE A 239 -11.09 -14.88 -15.97
C PHE A 239 -12.53 -14.41 -15.71
N ILE A 240 -13.49 -14.84 -16.53
CA ILE A 240 -14.90 -14.50 -16.34
C ILE A 240 -15.43 -15.13 -15.05
N ARG A 241 -15.22 -16.43 -14.85
CA ARG A 241 -15.65 -17.15 -13.63
C ARG A 241 -15.14 -16.46 -12.38
N MET A 242 -13.85 -16.14 -12.36
CA MET A 242 -13.20 -15.51 -11.22
C MET A 242 -13.74 -14.13 -10.91
N ASN A 243 -14.08 -13.34 -11.92
CA ASN A 243 -14.51 -11.95 -11.73
C ASN A 243 -16.02 -11.81 -11.52
N VAL A 244 -16.83 -12.71 -12.10
CA VAL A 244 -18.30 -12.68 -12.01
C VAL A 244 -18.82 -13.45 -10.78
N SER A 245 -18.07 -14.40 -10.24
CA SER A 245 -18.42 -15.08 -8.98
C SER A 245 -18.56 -14.11 -7.82
N GLU A 246 -19.62 -14.27 -7.02
CA GLU A 246 -19.85 -13.49 -5.79
C GLU A 246 -19.68 -11.97 -5.96
N PRO A 247 -20.39 -11.32 -6.91
CA PRO A 247 -20.09 -9.94 -7.32
C PRO A 247 -20.41 -8.92 -6.22
N ILE A 248 -21.46 -9.16 -5.44
CA ILE A 248 -21.86 -8.30 -4.32
C ILE A 248 -20.81 -8.37 -3.22
N LEU A 249 -20.46 -9.58 -2.76
CA LEU A 249 -19.45 -9.76 -1.72
C LEU A 249 -18.08 -9.28 -2.21
N GLY A 250 -17.70 -9.57 -3.46
CA GLY A 250 -16.49 -9.07 -4.08
C GLY A 250 -16.40 -7.55 -4.05
N THR A 251 -17.50 -6.86 -4.38
CA THR A 251 -17.58 -5.40 -4.27
C THR A 251 -17.44 -4.96 -2.82
N ILE A 252 -18.21 -5.53 -1.89
CA ILE A 252 -18.13 -5.18 -0.46
C ILE A 252 -16.70 -5.33 0.07
N GLY A 253 -16.00 -6.38 -0.33
CA GLY A 253 -14.61 -6.67 0.07
C GLY A 253 -13.56 -5.68 -0.44
N LEU A 254 -13.86 -4.87 -1.47
CA LEU A 254 -12.91 -3.88 -2.00
C LEU A 254 -12.53 -2.82 -0.97
N PHE A 255 -13.48 -2.41 -0.12
CA PHE A 255 -13.28 -1.35 0.86
C PHE A 255 -13.70 -1.72 2.28
N HIS A 256 -14.45 -2.82 2.47
CA HIS A 256 -14.84 -3.28 3.80
C HIS A 256 -15.47 -2.13 4.62
N GLY A 257 -14.99 -1.86 5.83
CA GLY A 257 -15.58 -0.87 6.73
C GLY A 257 -15.35 0.56 6.28
N LEU A 258 -14.59 0.75 5.19
CA LEU A 258 -14.31 2.04 4.61
C LEU A 258 -15.40 2.52 3.64
N TRP A 259 -16.40 1.72 3.28
CA TRP A 259 -17.42 2.10 2.29
C TRP A 259 -18.06 3.47 2.56
N PRO A 260 -18.53 3.80 3.78
CA PRO A 260 -19.10 5.13 4.04
C PRO A 260 -18.11 6.28 3.82
N PHE A 261 -16.84 6.08 4.20
CA PHE A 261 -15.76 7.02 3.94
C PHE A 261 -15.54 7.22 2.44
N VAL A 262 -15.41 6.11 1.70
CA VAL A 262 -15.13 6.08 0.27
C VAL A 262 -16.26 6.72 -0.52
N LEU A 263 -17.52 6.40 -0.22
CA LEU A 263 -18.69 6.98 -0.87
C LEU A 263 -18.78 8.48 -0.65
N TYR A 264 -18.50 8.94 0.58
CA TYR A 264 -18.44 10.38 0.86
C TYR A 264 -17.32 11.08 0.09
N LEU A 265 -16.15 10.44 0.00
CA LEU A 265 -15.02 10.95 -0.77
C LEU A 265 -15.35 11.01 -2.27
N MET A 266 -15.98 9.97 -2.83
CA MET A 266 -16.44 9.93 -4.23
C MET A 266 -17.48 11.01 -4.51
N TYR A 267 -18.43 11.23 -3.60
CA TYR A 267 -19.43 12.30 -3.72
C TYR A 267 -18.77 13.69 -3.77
N LYS A 268 -17.75 13.92 -2.95
CA LYS A 268 -17.05 15.22 -2.87
C LYS A 268 -15.95 15.40 -3.93
N LYS A 269 -15.39 14.30 -4.43
CA LYS A 269 -14.33 14.26 -5.45
C LYS A 269 -14.69 13.19 -6.49
N PRO A 270 -15.61 13.46 -7.43
CA PRO A 270 -16.09 12.47 -8.39
C PRO A 270 -14.97 11.85 -9.24
N ILE A 271 -13.88 12.57 -9.48
CA ILE A 271 -12.72 12.04 -10.22
C ILE A 271 -12.09 10.80 -9.56
N SER A 272 -12.24 10.66 -8.23
CA SER A 272 -11.75 9.48 -7.50
C SER A 272 -12.42 8.18 -7.95
N ILE A 273 -13.67 8.25 -8.44
CA ILE A 273 -14.41 7.08 -8.97
C ILE A 273 -13.62 6.43 -10.11
N PHE A 274 -13.15 7.24 -11.07
CA PHE A 274 -12.38 6.73 -12.20
C PHE A 274 -11.07 6.07 -11.76
N VAL A 275 -10.40 6.65 -10.75
CA VAL A 275 -9.16 6.07 -10.23
C VAL A 275 -9.41 4.75 -9.50
N PHE A 276 -10.48 4.65 -8.71
CA PHE A 276 -10.84 3.39 -8.05
C PHE A 276 -11.29 2.32 -9.06
N ILE A 277 -12.02 2.70 -10.10
CA ILE A 277 -12.35 1.79 -11.22
C ILE A 277 -11.07 1.30 -11.89
N PHE A 278 -10.10 2.19 -12.13
CA PHE A 278 -8.82 1.79 -12.71
C PHE A 278 -8.05 0.82 -11.81
N CYS A 279 -7.99 1.08 -10.49
CA CYS A 279 -7.42 0.14 -9.52
C CYS A 279 -8.13 -1.23 -9.58
N TYR A 280 -9.46 -1.22 -9.69
CA TYR A 280 -10.26 -2.44 -9.80
C TYR A 280 -9.93 -3.22 -11.08
N ILE A 281 -9.95 -2.56 -12.25
CA ILE A 281 -9.61 -3.19 -13.54
C ILE A 281 -8.23 -3.84 -13.49
N ILE A 282 -7.22 -3.14 -12.96
CA ILE A 282 -5.87 -3.71 -12.83
C ILE A 282 -5.86 -4.91 -11.88
N SER A 283 -6.60 -4.84 -10.77
CA SER A 283 -6.67 -5.96 -9.82
C SER A 283 -7.36 -7.21 -10.38
N MET A 284 -8.31 -7.05 -11.31
CA MET A 284 -8.98 -8.17 -12.00
C MET A 284 -8.02 -8.97 -12.88
N LEU A 285 -6.87 -8.40 -13.26
CA LEU A 285 -5.81 -9.07 -14.03
C LEU A 285 -5.00 -10.08 -13.19
N THR A 286 -5.41 -10.34 -11.96
CA THR A 286 -4.69 -11.21 -11.02
C THR A 286 -5.64 -12.16 -10.31
N TYR A 287 -5.13 -13.29 -9.82
CA TYR A 287 -5.91 -14.22 -8.99
C TYR A 287 -6.33 -13.64 -7.63
N ASP A 288 -5.70 -12.54 -7.24
CA ASP A 288 -5.80 -11.96 -5.91
C ASP A 288 -6.29 -10.51 -6.00
N THR A 289 -7.49 -10.38 -6.56
CA THR A 289 -8.15 -9.11 -6.83
C THR A 289 -8.24 -8.24 -5.58
N ASN A 290 -8.63 -8.81 -4.43
CA ASN A 290 -8.78 -8.01 -3.21
C ASN A 290 -7.44 -7.51 -2.67
N ARG A 291 -6.37 -8.34 -2.67
CA ARG A 291 -5.04 -7.89 -2.25
C ARG A 291 -4.51 -6.79 -3.14
N VAL A 292 -4.51 -7.02 -4.46
CA VAL A 292 -3.97 -6.09 -5.44
C VAL A 292 -4.80 -4.80 -5.45
N PHE A 293 -6.12 -4.89 -5.28
CA PHE A 293 -6.94 -3.71 -5.12
C PHE A 293 -6.59 -2.94 -3.84
N ALA A 294 -6.45 -3.61 -2.71
CA ALA A 294 -6.17 -2.98 -1.42
C ALA A 294 -4.83 -2.21 -1.43
N ILE A 295 -3.78 -2.81 -1.99
CA ILE A 295 -2.47 -2.17 -2.10
C ILE A 295 -2.48 -1.00 -3.08
N LEU A 296 -3.23 -1.08 -4.18
CA LEU A 296 -3.38 0.02 -5.15
C LEU A 296 -4.22 1.18 -4.61
N SER A 297 -5.35 0.87 -3.97
CA SER A 297 -6.36 1.86 -3.55
C SER A 297 -6.00 2.59 -2.25
N THR A 298 -5.24 1.97 -1.34
CA THR A 298 -4.93 2.60 -0.04
C THR A 298 -4.06 3.87 -0.18
N PRO A 299 -2.97 3.90 -0.97
CA PRO A 299 -2.21 5.13 -1.23
C PRO A 299 -3.08 6.21 -1.91
N VAL A 300 -3.98 5.81 -2.80
CA VAL A 300 -4.95 6.69 -3.46
C VAL A 300 -5.89 7.33 -2.45
N LEU A 301 -6.44 6.53 -1.52
CA LEU A 301 -7.29 7.02 -0.44
C LEU A 301 -6.56 8.04 0.44
N ILE A 302 -5.29 7.77 0.78
CA ILE A 302 -4.45 8.70 1.56
C ILE A 302 -4.28 10.02 0.80
N LEU A 303 -3.91 9.98 -0.48
CA LEU A 303 -3.73 11.18 -1.30
C LEU A 303 -5.01 12.00 -1.45
N TYR A 304 -6.14 11.36 -1.73
CA TYR A 304 -7.42 12.06 -1.80
C TYR A 304 -7.87 12.61 -0.44
N SER A 305 -7.56 11.94 0.67
CA SER A 305 -7.82 12.45 2.01
C SER A 305 -7.04 13.75 2.27
N ILE A 306 -5.78 13.81 1.83
CA ILE A 306 -4.94 15.01 1.91
C ILE A 306 -5.52 16.14 1.04
N ASN A 307 -5.88 15.83 -0.20
CA ASN A 307 -6.46 16.81 -1.13
C ASN A 307 -7.77 17.37 -0.58
N PHE A 308 -8.66 16.49 -0.11
CA PHE A 308 -9.91 16.87 0.53
C PHE A 308 -9.65 17.77 1.74
N TRP A 309 -8.73 17.39 2.64
CA TRP A 309 -8.37 18.20 3.79
C TRP A 309 -7.98 19.64 3.38
N ASN A 310 -7.16 19.80 2.35
CA ASN A 310 -6.70 21.11 1.90
C ASN A 310 -7.84 21.99 1.35
N CYS A 311 -8.81 21.40 0.63
CA CYS A 311 -9.87 22.14 -0.06
C CYS A 311 -11.17 22.29 0.74
N SER A 312 -11.37 21.50 1.79
CA SER A 312 -12.66 21.41 2.49
C SER A 312 -12.85 22.44 3.60
N LYS A 313 -14.12 22.75 3.87
CA LYS A 313 -14.53 23.59 5.00
C LYS A 313 -14.32 22.85 6.33
N PHE A 314 -14.28 23.60 7.44
CA PHE A 314 -14.11 23.03 8.79
C PHE A 314 -15.06 21.85 9.05
N ARG A 315 -16.38 22.03 8.90
CA ARG A 315 -17.37 20.96 9.16
C ARG A 315 -17.14 19.69 8.34
N GLU A 316 -16.80 19.85 7.07
CA GLU A 316 -16.54 18.73 6.16
C GLU A 316 -15.30 17.92 6.58
N ARG A 317 -14.27 18.58 7.10
CA ARG A 317 -13.06 17.93 7.62
C ARG A 317 -13.35 17.05 8.84
N TYR A 318 -14.15 17.55 9.78
CA TYR A 318 -14.51 16.78 10.97
C TYR A 318 -15.46 15.63 10.64
N PHE A 319 -16.37 15.84 9.69
CA PHE A 319 -17.22 14.76 9.18
C PHE A 319 -16.38 13.63 8.56
N LEU A 320 -15.37 13.98 7.74
CA LEU A 320 -14.44 13.00 7.19
C LEU A 320 -13.67 12.24 8.30
N ILE A 321 -13.18 12.94 9.32
CA ILE A 321 -12.52 12.31 10.47
C ILE A 321 -13.49 11.37 11.22
N SER A 322 -14.76 11.77 11.41
CA SER A 322 -15.74 10.90 12.07
C SER A 322 -16.01 9.62 11.27
N LEU A 323 -16.01 9.68 9.94
CA LEU A 323 -16.11 8.47 9.11
C LEU A 323 -14.89 7.56 9.30
N GLY A 324 -13.68 8.13 9.38
CA GLY A 324 -12.47 7.38 9.71
C GLY A 324 -12.50 6.74 11.10
N ALA A 325 -13.09 7.43 12.08
CA ALA A 325 -13.26 6.91 13.43
C ALA A 325 -14.36 5.83 13.54
N LEU A 326 -15.35 5.86 12.65
CA LEU A 326 -16.39 4.83 12.56
C LEU A 326 -15.92 3.58 11.81
N ALA A 327 -14.91 3.68 10.93
CA ALA A 327 -14.43 2.56 10.13
C ALA A 327 -14.07 1.29 10.94
N PRO A 328 -13.39 1.36 12.10
CA PRO A 328 -13.16 0.18 12.94
C PRO A 328 -14.46 -0.46 13.41
N VAL A 329 -15.44 0.35 13.85
CA VAL A 329 -16.73 -0.14 14.34
C VAL A 329 -17.47 -0.86 13.22
N ILE A 330 -17.54 -0.23 12.05
CA ILE A 330 -18.23 -0.78 10.87
C ILE A 330 -17.57 -2.09 10.43
N SER A 331 -16.23 -2.17 10.52
CA SER A 331 -15.48 -3.40 10.19
C SER A 331 -15.84 -4.60 11.05
N VAL A 332 -16.38 -4.38 12.26
CA VAL A 332 -16.85 -5.46 13.16
C VAL A 332 -18.30 -5.85 12.86
N LEU A 333 -19.08 -5.02 12.17
CA LEU A 333 -20.53 -5.23 11.97
C LEU A 333 -20.90 -6.21 10.85
N TYR A 334 -19.95 -6.62 10.01
CA TYR A 334 -20.20 -7.57 8.93
C TYR A 334 -19.06 -8.59 8.85
N PRO A 335 -19.29 -9.81 8.30
CA PRO A 335 -18.29 -10.86 8.28
C PRO A 335 -17.05 -10.42 7.50
N LEU A 336 -15.88 -10.74 8.04
CA LEU A 336 -14.61 -10.45 7.38
C LEU A 336 -14.26 -11.59 6.42
N PHE A 337 -13.97 -11.21 5.18
CA PHE A 337 -13.64 -12.15 4.13
C PHE A 337 -12.77 -11.48 3.09
N TYR A 338 -12.14 -12.26 2.23
CA TYR A 338 -11.52 -11.76 1.01
C TYR A 338 -11.85 -12.66 -0.18
N LYS A 339 -11.76 -12.11 -1.39
CA LYS A 339 -11.96 -12.85 -2.62
C LYS A 339 -10.61 -13.30 -3.19
N TRP A 340 -10.43 -14.60 -3.32
CA TRP A 340 -9.26 -15.22 -3.92
C TRP A 340 -9.69 -16.34 -4.87
N ASP A 341 -9.14 -16.37 -6.09
CA ASP A 341 -9.47 -17.37 -7.11
C ASP A 341 -10.99 -17.53 -7.39
N GLY A 342 -11.72 -16.40 -7.35
CA GLY A 342 -13.18 -16.40 -7.54
C GLY A 342 -13.99 -16.99 -6.38
N ARG A 343 -13.36 -17.24 -5.22
CA ARG A 343 -14.02 -17.76 -4.02
C ARG A 343 -13.94 -16.75 -2.88
N ILE A 344 -14.94 -16.76 -2.02
CA ILE A 344 -14.96 -15.98 -0.79
C ILE A 344 -14.34 -16.82 0.31
N ILE A 345 -13.28 -16.30 0.94
CA ILE A 345 -12.63 -16.89 2.10
C ILE A 345 -13.04 -16.07 3.31
N TYR A 346 -13.88 -16.67 4.15
CA TYR A 346 -14.22 -16.11 5.46
C TYR A 346 -13.08 -16.32 6.44
N LEU A 347 -12.85 -15.33 7.30
CA LEU A 347 -11.75 -15.37 8.27
C LEU A 347 -12.12 -16.04 9.58
N GLN A 348 -13.41 -16.22 9.85
CA GLN A 348 -13.95 -16.79 11.08
C GLN A 348 -14.56 -18.17 10.82
#